data_AF-A0A660Z1H0-F1
#
_entry.id   AF-A0A660Z1H0-F1
#
_cell.length_a   1.000
_cell.length_b   1.000
_cell.length_c   1.000
_cell.angle_alpha   90.00
_cell.angle_beta   90.00
_cell.angle_gamma   90.00
#
_symmetry.space_group_name_H-M   'P 1'
#
loop_
_entity.id
_entity.type
_entity.pdbx_description
1 polymer ?
#
loop_
_entity_poly.entity_id
_entity_poly.type
_entity_poly.pdbx_seq_one_letter_code
_entity_poly.pdbx_strand_id
1 'polypeptide(L)'
;MKTLIVIFLLAIYSNLFSQNPGWNDIDTTDILNLNGDGKLERIALFANHYGIHVLKVLYTGDDKHVTYYRLKTTGELDDDIDSTGTYLDDYGDFPNIVGDENVLYAVYRKNDTIKVHKSTNGGNNWSSIPQRTFLSGDVNCNGVDAVYNSVKGLHVVWSEEVTEGKVSHYESYYNRLTEFGWDGSNVPITDHAII
;
A
#
# COMPACT_ATOMS: atom_id res chain seq x y z
N MET A 1 54.50 -8.04 -22.42
CA MET A 1 54.55 -8.09 -20.93
C MET A 1 53.74 -6.97 -20.28
N LYS A 2 53.90 -5.70 -20.66
CA LYS A 2 53.16 -4.56 -20.07
C LYS A 2 51.62 -4.70 -20.14
N THR A 3 51.08 -5.14 -21.28
CA THR A 3 49.62 -5.35 -21.45
C THR A 3 49.07 -6.46 -20.55
N LEU A 4 49.86 -7.51 -20.30
CA LEU A 4 49.45 -8.62 -19.42
C LEU A 4 49.38 -8.18 -17.95
N ILE A 5 50.30 -7.31 -17.53
CA ILE A 5 50.33 -6.74 -16.17
C ILE A 5 49.11 -5.84 -15.93
N VAL A 6 48.72 -5.03 -16.93
CA VAL A 6 47.53 -4.17 -16.82
C VAL A 6 46.24 -4.99 -16.70
N ILE A 7 46.10 -6.05 -17.50
CA ILE A 7 44.92 -6.94 -17.43
C ILE A 7 44.87 -7.67 -16.07
N PHE A 8 46.02 -8.13 -15.58
CA PHE A 8 46.10 -8.81 -14.30
C PHE A 8 45.76 -7.87 -13.12
N LEU A 9 46.21 -6.62 -13.16
CA LEU A 9 45.82 -5.60 -12.17
C LEU A 9 44.33 -5.28 -12.23
N LEU A 10 43.75 -5.12 -13.43
CA LEU A 10 42.30 -4.90 -13.61
C LEU A 10 41.46 -6.05 -13.04
N ALA A 11 41.89 -7.30 -13.21
CA ALA A 11 41.21 -8.47 -12.67
C ALA A 11 41.29 -8.56 -11.13
N ILE A 12 42.37 -8.08 -10.51
CA ILE A 12 42.46 -7.99 -9.04
C ILE A 12 41.55 -6.87 -8.52
N TYR A 13 41.52 -5.72 -9.18
CA TYR A 13 40.64 -4.60 -8.81
C TYR A 13 39.15 -4.95 -8.93
N SER A 14 38.74 -5.73 -9.94
CA SER A 14 37.35 -6.15 -10.08
C SER A 14 36.87 -7.08 -8.95
N ASN A 15 37.78 -7.82 -8.29
CA ASN A 15 37.43 -8.66 -7.14
C ASN A 15 37.37 -7.86 -5.83
N LEU A 16 38.17 -6.79 -5.70
CA LEU A 16 38.13 -5.90 -4.52
C LEU A 16 36.91 -4.98 -4.50
N PHE A 17 36.35 -4.67 -5.68
CA PHE A 17 35.09 -3.94 -5.83
C PHE A 17 33.91 -4.82 -6.25
N SER A 18 34.10 -6.14 -6.37
CA SER A 18 33.01 -7.09 -6.35
C SER A 18 32.47 -7.04 -4.93
N GLN A 19 31.56 -6.10 -4.70
CA GLN A 19 30.76 -6.00 -3.51
C GLN A 19 30.12 -7.38 -3.35
N ASN A 20 30.69 -8.23 -2.49
CA ASN A 20 29.84 -9.05 -1.66
C ASN A 20 29.15 -7.98 -0.82
N PRO A 21 27.97 -7.49 -1.23
CA PRO A 21 27.36 -6.38 -0.52
C PRO A 21 27.18 -7.02 0.84
N GLY A 22 27.80 -6.47 1.88
CA GLY A 22 27.60 -6.94 3.24
C GLY A 22 26.17 -6.62 3.62
N TRP A 23 25.21 -7.21 2.90
CA TRP A 23 23.82 -7.25 3.23
C TRP A 23 23.81 -7.77 4.64
N ASN A 24 23.19 -6.99 5.51
CA ASN A 24 22.94 -7.45 6.86
C ASN A 24 22.26 -8.81 6.76
N ASP A 25 22.51 -9.64 7.77
CA ASP A 25 21.74 -10.87 7.91
C ASP A 25 20.24 -10.53 7.85
N ILE A 26 19.46 -11.44 7.27
CA ILE A 26 18.01 -11.26 7.19
C ILE A 26 17.48 -11.17 8.61
N ASP A 27 16.98 -9.98 8.98
CA ASP A 27 16.30 -9.79 10.23
C ASP A 27 14.80 -10.07 10.03
N THR A 28 14.25 -10.93 10.89
CA THR A 28 12.85 -11.34 10.81
C THR A 28 12.03 -10.55 11.82
N THR A 29 11.06 -9.79 11.35
CA THR A 29 10.14 -9.05 12.22
C THR A 29 8.88 -9.87 12.54
N ASP A 30 8.46 -9.83 13.80
CA ASP A 30 7.24 -10.48 14.28
C ASP A 30 5.94 -9.76 13.86
N ILE A 31 6.01 -8.70 13.03
CA ILE A 31 4.80 -8.07 12.48
C ILE A 31 3.97 -9.04 11.63
N LEU A 32 4.64 -10.03 11.05
CA LEU A 32 4.02 -11.14 10.33
C LEU A 32 3.87 -12.39 11.19
N ASN A 33 4.05 -12.28 12.51
CA ASN A 33 3.92 -13.39 13.41
C ASN A 33 2.44 -13.80 13.50
N LEU A 34 2.06 -14.70 12.58
CA LEU A 34 0.77 -15.34 12.49
C LEU A 34 0.66 -16.50 13.51
N ASN A 35 1.36 -16.47 14.65
CA ASN A 35 1.32 -17.55 15.66
C ASN A 35 -0.05 -17.68 16.39
N GLY A 36 -1.15 -17.17 15.81
CA GLY A 36 -2.53 -17.41 16.20
C GLY A 36 -3.37 -17.86 14.99
N ASP A 37 -4.71 -17.86 15.12
CA ASP A 37 -5.64 -18.28 14.05
C ASP A 37 -5.69 -17.34 12.84
N GLY A 38 -4.81 -16.34 12.79
CA GLY A 38 -4.84 -15.30 11.77
C GLY A 38 -4.07 -15.64 10.52
N LYS A 39 -4.63 -15.33 9.34
CA LYS A 39 -3.99 -15.54 8.04
C LYS A 39 -3.74 -14.20 7.37
N LEU A 40 -2.49 -13.89 7.02
CA LEU A 40 -2.18 -12.73 6.19
C LEU A 40 -2.81 -12.90 4.81
N GLU A 41 -3.58 -11.90 4.37
CA GLU A 41 -4.16 -11.88 3.04
C GLU A 41 -3.34 -10.99 2.10
N ARG A 42 -3.11 -9.74 2.51
CA ARG A 42 -2.43 -8.71 1.71
C ARG A 42 -1.63 -7.77 2.59
N ILE A 43 -0.62 -7.16 1.99
CA ILE A 43 0.26 -6.18 2.63
C ILE A 43 0.61 -5.08 1.61
N ALA A 44 0.72 -3.85 2.10
CA ALA A 44 1.26 -2.72 1.38
C ALA A 44 2.33 -2.02 2.23
N LEU A 45 3.33 -1.46 1.55
CA LEU A 45 4.51 -0.86 2.16
C LEU A 45 4.76 0.54 1.58
N PHE A 46 5.13 1.48 2.44
CA PHE A 46 5.58 2.81 2.05
C PHE A 46 6.67 3.27 3.03
N ALA A 47 7.65 4.03 2.58
CA ALA A 47 8.70 4.53 3.47
C ALA A 47 8.83 6.05 3.35
N ASN A 48 8.99 6.72 4.48
CA ASN A 48 9.35 8.14 4.56
C ASN A 48 10.28 8.40 5.76
N HIS A 49 10.45 9.65 6.20
CA HIS A 49 11.38 9.96 7.29
C HIS A 49 10.94 9.46 8.67
N TYR A 50 9.67 9.06 8.84
CA TYR A 50 9.18 8.42 10.05
C TYR A 50 9.53 6.94 10.12
N GLY A 51 9.84 6.29 9.00
CA GLY A 51 10.21 4.88 8.95
C GLY A 51 9.58 4.12 7.78
N ILE A 52 9.38 2.82 7.96
CA ILE A 52 8.72 1.93 6.99
C ILE A 52 7.31 1.65 7.51
N HIS A 53 6.33 2.10 6.75
CA HIS A 53 4.91 1.97 7.03
C HIS A 53 4.36 0.71 6.41
N VAL A 54 3.67 -0.08 7.22
CA VAL A 54 3.09 -1.36 6.81
C VAL A 54 1.59 -1.28 7.02
N LEU A 55 0.83 -1.49 5.96
CA LEU A 55 -0.62 -1.67 6.04
C LEU A 55 -0.92 -3.12 5.66
N LYS A 56 -1.57 -3.87 6.56
CA LYS A 56 -1.89 -5.28 6.30
C LYS A 56 -3.38 -5.54 6.48
N VAL A 57 -3.84 -6.52 5.71
CA VAL A 57 -5.15 -7.16 5.90
C VAL A 57 -4.91 -8.57 6.39
N LEU A 58 -5.44 -8.86 7.57
CA LEU A 58 -5.34 -10.17 8.23
C LEU A 58 -6.73 -10.74 8.47
N TYR A 59 -6.87 -12.05 8.36
CA TYR A 59 -8.04 -12.75 8.89
C TYR A 59 -7.86 -13.02 10.37
N THR A 60 -8.93 -12.94 11.16
CA THR A 60 -9.03 -13.53 12.51
C THR A 60 -10.34 -14.31 12.55
N GLY A 61 -10.26 -15.64 12.37
CA GLY A 61 -11.46 -16.43 12.06
C GLY A 61 -12.01 -16.06 10.67
N ASP A 62 -13.28 -15.69 10.60
CA ASP A 62 -13.94 -15.27 9.35
C ASP A 62 -13.87 -13.74 9.11
N ASP A 63 -13.39 -12.97 10.08
CA ASP A 63 -13.33 -11.52 10.02
C ASP A 63 -12.00 -11.05 9.41
N LYS A 64 -12.03 -9.99 8.58
CA LYS A 64 -10.82 -9.35 8.03
C LYS A 64 -10.52 -8.08 8.81
N HIS A 65 -9.30 -7.84 9.24
CA HIS A 65 -8.93 -6.59 9.91
C HIS A 65 -7.88 -5.83 9.12
N VAL A 66 -8.05 -4.51 9.05
CA VAL A 66 -7.04 -3.60 8.50
C VAL A 66 -6.22 -3.04 9.65
N THR A 67 -4.93 -3.37 9.67
CA THR A 67 -4.02 -2.96 10.74
C THR A 67 -2.80 -2.28 10.16
N TYR A 68 -2.39 -1.18 10.79
CA TYR A 68 -1.19 -0.42 10.47
C TYR A 68 -0.06 -0.71 11.46
N TYR A 69 1.17 -0.74 10.96
CA TYR A 69 2.40 -0.76 11.76
C TYR A 69 3.40 0.26 11.23
N ARG A 70 4.26 0.74 12.13
CA ARG A 70 5.48 1.47 11.76
C ARG A 70 6.69 0.67 12.19
N LEU A 71 7.61 0.51 11.26
CA LEU A 71 8.94 -0.04 11.48
C LEU A 71 9.95 1.10 11.45
N LYS A 72 10.96 1.02 12.32
CA LYS A 72 12.18 1.82 12.22
C LYS A 72 12.90 1.47 10.90
N THR A 73 13.82 2.32 10.46
CA THR A 73 14.64 2.04 9.27
C THR A 73 15.55 0.82 9.43
N THR A 74 15.74 0.35 10.68
CA THR A 74 16.40 -0.92 11.02
C THR A 74 15.54 -2.14 10.74
N GLY A 75 14.23 -1.99 10.52
CA GLY A 75 13.28 -3.11 10.36
C GLY A 75 12.64 -3.57 11.67
N GLU A 76 13.01 -2.97 12.80
CA GLU A 76 12.40 -3.22 14.12
C GLU A 76 11.07 -2.47 14.26
N LEU A 77 10.14 -3.00 15.05
CA LEU A 77 8.91 -2.29 15.41
C LEU A 77 9.24 -0.96 16.11
N ASP A 78 8.52 0.10 15.75
CA ASP A 78 8.62 1.38 16.42
C ASP A 78 8.00 1.32 17.82
N ASP A 79 8.71 1.87 18.82
CA ASP A 79 8.30 1.80 20.23
C ASP A 79 7.02 2.63 20.50
N ASP A 80 6.69 3.57 19.61
CA ASP A 80 5.45 4.36 19.68
C ASP A 80 4.20 3.58 19.22
N ILE A 81 4.39 2.43 18.55
CA ILE A 81 3.30 1.62 18.01
C ILE A 81 3.16 0.34 18.83
N ASP A 82 1.91 0.03 19.22
CA ASP A 82 1.58 -1.21 19.93
C ASP A 82 2.04 -2.44 19.11
N SER A 83 2.51 -3.49 19.78
CA SER A 83 2.92 -4.74 19.13
C SER A 83 1.78 -5.42 18.35
N THR A 84 0.54 -5.11 18.69
CA THR A 84 -0.66 -5.53 17.96
C THR A 84 -0.98 -4.64 16.76
N GLY A 85 -0.30 -3.51 16.61
CA GLY A 85 -0.50 -2.52 15.55
C GLY A 85 -1.67 -1.58 15.82
N THR A 86 -1.80 -0.55 14.99
CA THR A 86 -2.94 0.38 15.03
C THR A 86 -4.10 -0.20 14.21
N TYR A 87 -5.18 -0.53 14.89
CA TYR A 87 -6.42 -0.99 14.25
C TYR A 87 -7.10 0.16 13.49
N LEU A 88 -7.39 -0.05 12.20
CA LEU A 88 -8.08 0.94 11.36
C LEU A 88 -9.53 0.55 11.05
N ASP A 89 -9.81 -0.73 10.77
CA ASP A 89 -11.17 -1.20 10.44
C ASP A 89 -11.33 -2.74 10.60
N ASP A 90 -12.60 -3.16 10.73
CA ASP A 90 -13.12 -4.53 10.88
C ASP A 90 -13.35 -5.27 9.55
N TYR A 91 -13.01 -4.63 8.43
CA TYR A 91 -12.99 -5.23 7.11
C TYR A 91 -12.19 -4.36 6.16
N GLY A 92 -11.37 -4.98 5.32
CA GLY A 92 -10.74 -4.30 4.20
C GLY A 92 -10.24 -5.25 3.13
N ASP A 93 -10.08 -4.72 1.92
CA ASP A 93 -9.47 -5.41 0.80
C ASP A 93 -8.63 -4.44 -0.03
N PHE A 94 -7.66 -4.97 -0.77
CA PHE A 94 -6.73 -4.16 -1.58
C PHE A 94 -6.08 -2.99 -0.80
N PRO A 95 -5.35 -3.29 0.30
CA PRO A 95 -4.70 -2.25 1.07
C PRO A 95 -3.65 -1.54 0.23
N ASN A 96 -3.60 -0.22 0.35
CA ASN A 96 -2.59 0.66 -0.20
C ASN A 96 -2.17 1.64 0.89
N ILE A 97 -0.87 1.88 1.03
CA ILE A 97 -0.35 2.94 1.88
C ILE A 97 0.57 3.81 1.04
N VAL A 98 0.29 5.10 1.01
CA VAL A 98 0.98 6.07 0.17
C VAL A 98 1.10 7.41 0.88
N GLY A 99 2.02 8.26 0.45
CA GLY A 99 2.23 9.52 1.12
C GLY A 99 3.40 10.30 0.56
N ASP A 100 3.86 11.26 1.35
CA ASP A 100 5.14 11.93 1.16
C ASP A 100 5.94 11.89 2.47
N GLU A 101 6.86 12.83 2.65
CA GLU A 101 7.61 13.01 3.89
C GLU A 101 6.67 13.17 5.09
N ASN A 102 5.66 14.03 5.01
CA ASN A 102 4.88 14.49 6.17
C ASN A 102 3.50 13.86 6.30
N VAL A 103 2.95 13.28 5.23
CA VAL A 103 1.60 12.72 5.23
C VAL A 103 1.59 11.27 4.79
N LEU A 104 0.68 10.51 5.40
CA LEU A 104 0.34 9.13 5.02
C LEU A 104 -1.15 9.03 4.75
N TYR A 105 -1.50 8.20 3.77
CA TYR A 105 -2.84 7.77 3.47
C TYR A 105 -2.89 6.25 3.45
N ALA A 106 -3.77 5.67 4.26
CA ALA A 106 -4.15 4.27 4.16
C ALA A 106 -5.45 4.20 3.35
N VAL A 107 -5.41 3.52 2.20
CA VAL A 107 -6.51 3.41 1.24
C VAL A 107 -6.85 1.94 1.03
N TYR A 108 -8.12 1.59 1.11
CA TYR A 108 -8.57 0.21 0.91
C TYR A 108 -10.07 0.19 0.58
N ARG A 109 -10.53 -0.91 0.00
CA ARG A 109 -11.96 -1.20 -0.11
C ARG A 109 -12.51 -1.61 1.24
N LYS A 110 -13.63 -1.03 1.68
CA LYS A 110 -14.48 -1.58 2.74
C LYS A 110 -15.91 -1.68 2.21
N ASN A 111 -16.44 -2.90 2.12
CA ASN A 111 -17.74 -3.18 1.51
C ASN A 111 -17.82 -2.56 0.10
N ASP A 112 -18.82 -1.73 -0.15
CA ASP A 112 -19.12 -0.98 -1.38
C ASP A 112 -18.44 0.39 -1.43
N THR A 113 -17.40 0.62 -0.63
CA THR A 113 -16.74 1.92 -0.53
C THR A 113 -15.22 1.83 -0.57
N ILE A 114 -14.60 2.89 -1.07
CA ILE A 114 -13.20 3.21 -0.81
C ILE A 114 -13.11 4.00 0.49
N LYS A 115 -12.37 3.46 1.45
CA LYS A 115 -12.02 4.10 2.71
C LYS A 115 -10.64 4.72 2.61
N VAL A 116 -10.48 5.87 3.25
CA VAL A 116 -9.21 6.57 3.36
C VAL A 116 -9.04 7.06 4.79
N HIS A 117 -7.92 6.68 5.42
CA HIS A 117 -7.44 7.30 6.65
C HIS A 117 -6.20 8.12 6.34
N LYS A 118 -6.06 9.27 7.00
CA LYS A 118 -4.92 10.18 6.87
C LYS A 118 -4.16 10.28 8.18
N SER A 119 -2.84 10.28 8.12
CA SER A 119 -1.97 10.62 9.24
C SER A 119 -0.98 11.72 8.85
N THR A 120 -0.67 12.62 9.78
CA THR A 120 0.32 13.69 9.63
C THR A 120 1.41 13.62 10.70
N ASN A 121 1.53 12.49 11.38
CA ASN A 121 2.46 12.26 12.48
C ASN A 121 3.04 10.84 12.45
N GLY A 122 3.38 10.37 11.25
CA GLY A 122 3.96 9.03 11.06
C GLY A 122 3.05 7.88 11.46
N GLY A 123 1.73 8.05 11.44
CA GLY A 123 0.77 7.01 11.79
C GLY A 123 0.48 6.86 13.29
N ASN A 124 0.96 7.76 14.15
CA ASN A 124 0.60 7.74 15.58
C ASN A 124 -0.89 8.03 15.80
N ASN A 125 -1.48 8.90 14.96
CA ASN A 125 -2.91 9.13 14.93
C ASN A 125 -3.42 9.12 13.48
N TRP A 126 -4.67 8.67 13.30
CA TRP A 126 -5.34 8.61 12.02
C TRP A 126 -6.68 9.36 12.08
N SER A 127 -6.92 10.21 11.09
CA SER A 127 -8.22 10.84 10.87
C SER A 127 -8.91 10.19 9.68
N SER A 128 -10.17 9.78 9.83
CA SER A 128 -10.96 9.29 8.71
C SER A 128 -11.33 10.42 7.76
N ILE A 129 -11.19 10.17 6.47
CA ILE A 129 -11.63 11.04 5.38
C ILE A 129 -13.01 10.56 4.89
N PRO A 130 -13.89 11.44 4.36
CA PRO A 130 -15.12 11.01 3.71
C PRO A 130 -14.86 9.87 2.72
N GLN A 131 -15.69 8.82 2.77
CA GLN A 131 -15.55 7.66 1.90
C GLN A 131 -16.06 7.95 0.49
N ARG A 132 -15.66 7.11 -0.46
CA ARG A 132 -16.22 7.11 -1.81
C ARG A 132 -17.00 5.82 -2.05
N THR A 133 -18.29 5.91 -2.33
CA THR A 133 -19.13 4.76 -2.69
C THR A 133 -18.91 4.38 -4.15
N PHE A 134 -18.93 3.07 -4.42
CA PHE A 134 -18.97 2.51 -5.76
C PHE A 134 -20.25 2.93 -6.49
N LEU A 135 -20.16 3.14 -7.81
CA LEU A 135 -21.27 3.70 -8.59
C LEU A 135 -22.32 2.65 -8.91
N SER A 136 -21.89 1.42 -9.20
CA SER A 136 -22.79 0.29 -9.43
C SER A 136 -23.54 -0.11 -8.16
N GLY A 137 -23.05 0.28 -6.97
CA GLY A 137 -23.51 -0.23 -5.68
C GLY A 137 -23.22 -1.72 -5.50
N ASP A 138 -22.53 -2.34 -6.46
CA ASP A 138 -22.08 -3.73 -6.39
C ASP A 138 -20.80 -3.80 -5.55
N VAL A 139 -20.70 -4.83 -4.73
CA VAL A 139 -19.56 -5.08 -3.83
C VAL A 139 -18.39 -5.72 -4.56
N ASN A 140 -18.58 -6.12 -5.83
CA ASN A 140 -17.56 -6.78 -6.62
C ASN A 140 -16.56 -5.79 -7.20
N CYS A 141 -15.59 -5.42 -6.37
CA CYS A 141 -14.38 -4.70 -6.77
C CYS A 141 -13.21 -5.67 -6.89
N ASN A 142 -12.45 -5.61 -8.00
CA ASN A 142 -11.33 -6.51 -8.25
C ASN A 142 -9.95 -5.84 -8.09
N GLY A 143 -9.90 -4.55 -7.77
CA GLY A 143 -8.66 -3.84 -7.51
C GLY A 143 -8.88 -2.41 -7.02
N VAL A 144 -7.99 -1.97 -6.13
CA VAL A 144 -7.81 -0.58 -5.70
C VAL A 144 -6.32 -0.30 -5.73
N ASP A 145 -5.93 0.84 -6.28
CA ASP A 145 -4.56 1.33 -6.27
C ASP A 145 -4.57 2.83 -5.99
N ALA A 146 -3.49 3.33 -5.37
CA ALA A 146 -3.39 4.72 -4.99
C ALA A 146 -1.97 5.27 -5.19
N VAL A 147 -1.88 6.57 -5.44
CA VAL A 147 -0.62 7.31 -5.45
C VAL A 147 -0.83 8.69 -4.87
N TYR A 148 0.13 9.17 -4.09
CA TYR A 148 0.08 10.52 -3.54
C TYR A 148 0.98 11.49 -4.29
N ASN A 149 0.47 12.70 -4.53
CA ASN A 149 1.22 13.83 -5.07
C ASN A 149 1.03 15.04 -4.16
N SER A 150 2.11 15.64 -3.67
CA SER A 150 2.03 16.76 -2.71
C SER A 150 1.32 18.01 -3.24
N VAL A 151 1.26 18.18 -4.56
CA VAL A 151 0.58 19.33 -5.22
C VAL A 151 -0.85 19.00 -5.60
N LYS A 152 -1.12 17.77 -6.04
CA LYS A 152 -2.42 17.37 -6.61
C LYS A 152 -3.29 16.56 -5.65
N GLY A 153 -2.75 16.11 -4.52
CA GLY A 153 -3.44 15.27 -3.55
C GLY A 153 -3.29 13.77 -3.79
N LEU A 154 -4.19 13.00 -3.20
CA LEU A 154 -4.23 11.55 -3.31
C LEU A 154 -5.03 11.15 -4.55
N HIS A 155 -4.41 10.38 -5.44
CA HIS A 155 -5.06 9.80 -6.60
C HIS A 155 -5.42 8.35 -6.29
N VAL A 156 -6.65 7.95 -6.58
CA VAL A 156 -7.14 6.59 -6.37
C VAL A 156 -7.79 6.09 -7.64
N VAL A 157 -7.40 4.88 -8.03
CA VAL A 157 -8.06 4.13 -9.10
C VAL A 157 -8.64 2.86 -8.51
N TRP A 158 -9.78 2.44 -9.02
CA TRP A 158 -10.39 1.16 -8.67
C TRP A 158 -11.12 0.60 -9.86
N SER A 159 -11.46 -0.68 -9.76
CA SER A 159 -12.29 -1.34 -10.74
C SER A 159 -13.45 -2.02 -10.03
N GLU A 160 -14.67 -1.76 -10.51
CA GLU A 160 -15.91 -2.35 -10.00
C GLU A 160 -16.67 -3.06 -11.13
N GLU A 161 -17.37 -4.13 -10.77
CA GLU A 161 -18.23 -4.87 -11.67
C GLU A 161 -19.48 -4.04 -11.97
N VAL A 162 -19.80 -3.92 -13.26
CA VAL A 162 -20.97 -3.23 -13.78
C VAL A 162 -21.79 -4.25 -14.56
N THR A 163 -23.07 -4.37 -14.22
CA THR A 163 -24.00 -5.26 -14.91
C THR A 163 -24.88 -4.45 -15.87
N GLU A 164 -24.75 -4.72 -17.16
CA GLU A 164 -25.58 -4.14 -18.22
C GLU A 164 -26.46 -5.22 -18.86
N GLY A 165 -27.72 -5.28 -18.44
CA GLY A 165 -28.66 -6.30 -18.91
C GLY A 165 -28.30 -7.70 -18.40
N LYS A 166 -27.68 -8.52 -19.25
CA LYS A 166 -27.25 -9.90 -18.93
C LYS A 166 -25.74 -10.10 -18.97
N VAL A 167 -24.99 -9.05 -19.26
CA VAL A 167 -23.54 -9.07 -19.33
C VAL A 167 -23.00 -8.34 -18.12
N SER A 168 -21.94 -8.90 -17.56
CA SER A 168 -21.19 -8.29 -16.47
C SER A 168 -19.75 -8.11 -16.89
N HIS A 169 -19.20 -6.94 -16.63
CA HIS A 169 -17.82 -6.57 -16.95
C HIS A 169 -17.26 -5.63 -15.88
N TYR A 170 -15.95 -5.45 -15.85
CA TYR A 170 -15.29 -4.57 -14.88
C TYR A 170 -14.91 -3.23 -15.51
N GLU A 171 -15.38 -2.14 -14.93
CA GLU A 171 -14.99 -0.78 -15.33
C GLU A 171 -13.97 -0.20 -14.37
N SER A 172 -12.98 0.51 -14.92
CA SER A 172 -12.03 1.26 -14.11
C SER A 172 -12.48 2.69 -13.91
N TYR A 173 -12.28 3.19 -12.71
CA TYR A 173 -12.64 4.52 -12.27
C TYR A 173 -11.43 5.22 -11.65
N TYR A 174 -11.50 6.54 -11.63
CA TYR A 174 -10.46 7.39 -11.07
C TYR A 174 -11.08 8.55 -10.32
N ASN A 175 -10.59 8.77 -9.10
CA ASN A 175 -10.88 9.96 -8.32
C ASN A 175 -9.62 10.50 -7.68
N ARG A 176 -9.68 11.78 -7.33
CA ARG A 176 -8.61 12.48 -6.64
C ARG A 176 -9.16 13.10 -5.36
N LEU A 177 -8.56 12.79 -4.23
CA LEU A 177 -8.84 13.47 -2.98
C LEU A 177 -7.92 14.69 -2.85
N THR A 178 -8.54 15.86 -2.77
CA THR A 178 -7.89 17.16 -2.55
C THR A 178 -8.22 17.68 -1.14
N GLU A 179 -7.70 18.87 -0.79
CA GLU A 179 -8.10 19.56 0.45
C GLU A 179 -9.59 19.91 0.51
N PHE A 180 -10.26 20.02 -0.65
CA PHE A 180 -11.69 20.30 -0.77
C PHE A 180 -12.55 19.03 -0.83
N GLY A 181 -11.94 17.85 -0.69
CA GLY A 181 -12.61 16.55 -0.78
C GLY A 181 -12.35 15.86 -2.12
N TRP A 182 -13.21 14.88 -2.44
CA TRP A 182 -13.11 14.09 -3.66
C TRP A 182 -13.49 14.91 -4.89
N ASP A 183 -12.58 14.90 -5.86
CA ASP A 183 -12.69 15.51 -7.18
C ASP A 183 -12.47 14.42 -8.24
N GLY A 184 -13.48 14.17 -9.07
CA GLY A 184 -13.44 13.18 -10.12
C GLY A 184 -14.81 12.96 -10.75
N SER A 185 -14.82 12.37 -11.95
CA SER A 185 -16.05 12.06 -12.68
C SER A 185 -16.58 10.70 -12.27
N ASN A 186 -17.91 10.58 -12.20
CA ASN A 186 -18.60 9.28 -12.13
C ASN A 186 -18.61 8.55 -13.49
N VAL A 187 -17.58 8.78 -14.31
CA VAL A 187 -17.47 8.24 -15.67
C VAL A 187 -16.28 7.30 -15.66
N PRO A 188 -16.44 6.06 -16.15
CA PRO A 188 -15.33 5.13 -16.25
C PRO A 188 -14.22 5.71 -17.14
N ILE A 189 -12.97 5.45 -16.78
CA ILE A 189 -11.80 5.87 -17.56
C ILE A 189 -11.46 4.88 -18.68
N THR A 190 -12.03 3.67 -18.63
CA THR A 190 -11.97 2.67 -19.68
C THR A 190 -13.23 2.76 -20.53
N ASP A 191 -13.08 2.99 -21.83
CA ASP A 191 -14.18 2.79 -22.79
C ASP A 191 -14.25 1.29 -23.10
N HIS A 192 -15.34 0.63 -22.72
CA HIS A 192 -15.62 -0.70 -23.20
C HIS A 192 -16.01 -0.60 -24.68
N ALA A 193 -15.02 -0.72 -25.56
CA ALA A 193 -15.28 -1.14 -26.92
C ALA A 193 -15.88 -2.55 -26.83
N ILE A 194 -17.21 -2.64 -26.89
CA ILE A 194 -17.94 -3.90 -27.00
C ILE A 194 -17.37 -4.61 -28.23
N ILE A 195 -16.62 -5.71 -28.02
CA ILE A 195 -16.11 -6.58 -29.09
C ILE A 195 -17.19 -7.58 -29.47
#